data_AF-A0A933EA58-F1
#
_entry.id   AF-A0A933EA58-F1
#
_cell.length_a   1.000
_cell.length_b   1.000
_cell.length_c   1.000
_cell.angle_alpha   90.00
_cell.angle_beta   90.00
_cell.angle_gamma   90.00
#
_symmetry.space_group_name_H-M   'P 1'
#
loop_
_entity.id
_entity.type
_entity.pdbx_description
1 polymer ?
#
loop_
_entity_poly.entity_id
_entity_poly.type
_entity_poly.pdbx_seq_one_letter_code
_entity_poly.pdbx_strand_id
1 'polypeptide(L)' 'MERSGEQERKLRLGLRVLIALVVLTVVEYLLLVWRVPNLLVYLVVINLVDAWLIAEYFMHFSQLWRTEEEHR' A
#
# COMPACT_ATOMS: atom_id res chain seq x y z
N MET A 1 -24.21 -18.70 3.95
CA MET A 1 -23.31 -18.16 5.00
C MET A 1 -21.82 -18.13 4.59
N GLU A 2 -21.44 -18.59 3.39
CA GLU A 2 -20.01 -18.65 2.97
C GLU A 2 -19.40 -17.30 2.54
N ARG A 3 -20.21 -16.33 2.08
CA ARG A 3 -19.71 -15.00 1.65
C ARG A 3 -19.13 -14.15 2.79
N SER A 4 -19.46 -14.45 4.04
CA SER A 4 -19.01 -13.67 5.20
C SER A 4 -17.51 -13.88 5.48
N GLY A 5 -17.01 -15.12 5.33
CA GLY A 5 -15.62 -15.47 5.65
C GLY A 5 -14.60 -14.93 4.66
N GLU A 6 -14.96 -14.80 3.38
CA GLU A 6 -14.05 -14.28 2.34
C GLU A 6 -13.89 -12.76 2.42
N GLN A 7 -14.98 -12.04 2.69
CA GLN A 7 -14.96 -10.59 2.91
C GLN A 7 -14.13 -10.23 4.14
N GLU A 8 -14.28 -10.99 5.22
CA GLU A 8 -13.45 -10.86 6.41
C GLU A 8 -11.95 -11.03 6.14
N ARG A 9 -11.58 -11.99 5.27
CA ARG A 9 -10.17 -12.21 4.89
C ARG A 9 -9.61 -11.01 4.13
N LYS A 10 -10.38 -10.47 3.17
CA LYS A 10 -9.98 -9.27 2.40
C LYS A 10 -9.86 -8.04 3.31
N LEU A 11 -10.78 -7.88 4.25
CA LEU A 11 -10.74 -6.79 5.23
C LEU A 11 -9.52 -6.88 6.14
N ARG A 12 -9.19 -8.08 6.64
CA ARG A 12 -7.98 -8.31 7.45
C ARG A 12 -6.69 -8.04 6.68
N LEU A 13 -6.66 -8.38 5.39
CA LEU A 13 -5.52 -8.08 4.52
C LEU A 13 -5.36 -6.57 4.34
N GLY A 14 -6.42 -5.85 3.98
CA GLY A 14 -6.41 -4.39 3.85
C GLY A 14 -6.00 -3.68 5.15
N LEU A 15 -6.49 -4.15 6.30
CA LEU A 15 -6.09 -3.61 7.60
C LEU A 15 -4.59 -3.83 7.88
N ARG A 16 -4.05 -4.99 7.51
CA ARG A 16 -2.61 -5.28 7.68
C ARG A 16 -1.74 -4.37 6.80
N VAL A 17 -2.17 -4.13 5.57
CA VAL A 17 -1.50 -3.20 4.64
C VAL A 17 -1.61 -1.77 5.16
N LEU A 18 -2.77 -1.36 5.67
CA LEU A 18 -2.93 -0.05 6.30
C LEU A 18 -1.94 0.16 7.46
N ILE A 19 -1.82 -0.83 8.33
CA ILE A 19 -0.86 -0.79 9.44
C ILE A 19 0.58 -0.68 8.91
N ALA A 20 0.92 -1.42 7.85
CA ALA A 20 2.24 -1.33 7.24
C ALA A 20 2.53 0.08 6.68
N LEU A 21 1.57 0.68 5.96
CA LEU A 21 1.66 2.06 5.46
C LEU A 21 1.87 3.06 6.61
N VAL A 22 1.08 2.94 7.69
CA VAL A 22 1.23 3.81 8.88
C VAL A 22 2.63 3.68 9.48
N VAL A 23 3.14 2.46 9.63
CA VAL A 23 4.50 2.24 10.13
C VAL A 23 5.53 2.88 9.21
N LEU A 24 5.37 2.76 7.89
CA LEU A 24 6.28 3.32 6.91
C LEU A 24 6.31 4.85 6.98
N THR A 25 5.15 5.49 7.09
CA THR A 25 5.03 6.94 7.30
C THR A 25 5.68 7.40 8.61
N VAL A 26 5.56 6.63 9.71
CA VAL A 26 6.26 6.95 10.96
C VAL A 26 7.78 6.91 10.77
N VAL A 27 8.30 5.93 10.01
CA VAL A 27 9.73 5.85 9.69
C VAL A 27 10.18 7.07 8.88
N GLU A 28 9.42 7.51 7.88
CA GLU A 28 9.73 8.72 7.11
C GLU A 28 9.83 9.96 8.01
N TYR A 29 8.86 10.11 8.92
CA TYR A 29 8.85 11.19 9.89
C TYR A 29 10.08 11.16 10.80
N LEU A 30 10.48 9.98 11.27
CA LEU A 30 11.70 9.80 12.08
C LEU A 30 12.96 10.18 11.30
N LEU A 31 13.07 9.77 10.03
CA LEU A 31 14.21 10.13 9.17
C LEU A 31 14.33 11.65 8.98
N LEU A 32 13.20 12.34 8.86
CA LEU A 32 13.13 13.80 8.78
C LEU A 32 13.60 14.45 10.09
N VAL A 33 13.09 13.97 11.24
CA VAL A 33 13.44 14.49 12.57
C VAL A 33 14.92 14.30 12.88
N TRP A 34 15.51 13.17 12.49
CA TRP A 34 16.92 12.86 12.72
C TRP A 34 17.89 13.48 11.71
N ARG A 35 17.41 14.27 10.73
CA ARG A 35 18.23 14.92 9.70
C ARG A 35 19.23 13.97 9.03
N VAL A 36 18.75 12.80 8.61
CA VAL A 36 19.59 11.78 7.97
C VAL A 36 20.21 12.35 6.68
N PRO A 37 21.53 12.17 6.44
CA PRO A 37 22.14 12.58 5.19
C PRO A 37 21.52 11.82 4.01
N ASN A 38 21.37 12.49 2.86
CA ASN A 38 20.69 11.95 1.68
C ASN A 38 19.20 11.60 1.90
N LEU A 39 18.52 12.30 2.81
CA LEU A 39 17.10 12.11 3.14
C LEU A 39 16.20 11.96 1.90
N LEU A 40 16.42 12.76 0.86
CA LEU A 40 15.62 12.71 -0.37
C LEU A 40 15.62 11.32 -1.03
N VAL A 41 16.77 10.64 -1.06
CA VAL A 41 16.87 9.30 -1.68
C VAL A 41 16.06 8.29 -0.88
N TYR A 42 16.15 8.32 0.45
CA TYR A 42 15.37 7.45 1.32
C TYR A 42 13.86 7.72 1.20
N LEU A 43 13.44 8.98 1.21
CA LEU A 43 12.03 9.35 1.07
C LEU A 43 11.48 8.92 -0.29
N VAL A 44 12.23 9.10 -1.39
CA VAL A 44 11.78 8.65 -2.72
C VAL A 44 11.55 7.14 -2.74
N VAL A 45 12.49 6.35 -2.21
CA VAL A 45 12.35 4.89 -2.17
C VAL A 45 11.15 4.48 -1.33
N ILE A 46 10.97 5.10 -0.16
CA ILE A 46 9.85 4.79 0.74
C ILE A 46 8.51 5.17 0.09
N ASN A 47 8.40 6.36 -0.49
CA ASN A 47 7.17 6.81 -1.15
C ASN A 47 6.81 5.96 -2.37
N LEU A 48 7.80 5.40 -3.08
CA LEU A 48 7.53 4.44 -4.16
C LEU A 48 6.93 3.14 -3.62
N VAL A 49 7.39 2.67 -2.47
CA VAL A 49 6.84 1.48 -1.80
C VAL A 49 5.42 1.75 -1.31
N ASP A 50 5.17 2.91 -0.69
CA ASP A 50 3.82 3.32 -0.27
C ASP A 50 2.87 3.42 -1.46
N ALA A 51 3.29 4.10 -2.53
CA ALA A 51 2.50 4.25 -3.75
C ALA A 51 2.14 2.88 -4.35
N TRP A 52 3.09 1.93 -4.39
CA TRP A 52 2.80 0.56 -4.82
C TRP A 52 1.75 -0.11 -3.92
N LEU A 53 1.98 -0.14 -2.61
CA LEU A 53 1.07 -0.78 -1.65
C LEU A 53 -0.35 -0.20 -1.75
N ILE A 54 -0.47 1.12 -1.91
CA ILE A 54 -1.77 1.78 -2.11
C ILE A 54 -2.37 1.38 -3.47
N ALA A 55 -1.57 1.38 -4.54
CA ALA A 55 -2.02 1.05 -5.89
C ALA A 55 -2.43 -0.41 -6.10
N GLU A 56 -1.88 -1.34 -5.30
CA GLU A 56 -2.20 -2.77 -5.40
C GLU A 56 -3.37 -3.16 -4.49
N TYR A 57 -3.39 -2.64 -3.25
CA TYR A 57 -4.32 -3.12 -2.22
C TYR A 57 -5.53 -2.22 -1.98
N PHE A 58 -5.43 -0.91 -2.25
CA PHE A 58 -6.51 0.04 -1.98
C PHE A 58 -7.16 0.56 -3.24
N MET A 59 -6.36 1.11 -4.16
CA MET A 59 -6.82 1.33 -5.52
C MET A 59 -6.84 -0.04 -6.16
N HIS A 60 -7.99 -0.54 -6.59
CA HIS A 60 -8.06 -1.82 -7.30
C HIS A 60 -7.55 -1.62 -8.74
N PHE A 61 -6.35 -1.04 -8.90
CA PHE A 61 -5.74 -0.72 -10.19
C PHE A 61 -5.49 -2.00 -10.99
N SER A 62 -5.19 -3.11 -10.30
CA SER A 62 -5.14 -4.45 -10.87
C SER A 62 -6.48 -4.96 -11.42
N GLN A 63 -7.62 -4.47 -10.93
CA GLN A 63 -8.94 -4.82 -11.47
C GLN A 63 -9.35 -3.95 -12.67
N LEU A 64 -8.88 -2.70 -12.73
CA LEU A 64 -9.09 -1.84 -13.89
C LEU A 64 -8.33 -2.38 -15.11
N TRP A 65 -7.09 -2.86 -14.94
CA TRP A 65 -6.33 -3.51 -16.02
C TRP A 65 -6.94 -4.85 -16.47
N ARG A 66 -7.54 -5.61 -15.54
CA ARG A 66 -8.16 -6.91 -15.85
C ARG A 66 -9.52 -6.79 -16.55
N THR A 67 -10.16 -5.63 -16.52
CA THR A 67 -11.46 -5.40 -17.19
C THR A 67 -11.31 -5.22 -18.71
N GLU A 68 -10.10 -4.92 -19.21
CA GLU A 68 -9.87 -4.73 -20.65
C GLU A 68 -9.60 -6.03 -21.43
N GLU A 69 -9.36 -7.17 -20.78
CA GLU A 69 -9.07 -8.44 -21.47
C GLU A 69 -10.31 -9.35 -21.69
N GLU A 70 -11.47 -9.04 -21.11
CA GLU A 70 -12.68 -9.87 -21.25
C GLU A 70 -13.51 -9.55 -22.52
N HIS A 71 -13.00 -8.69 -23.40
CA HIS A 71 -13.60 -8.36 -24.70
C HIS A 71 -12.61 -8.53 -25.87
N ARG A 72 -12.05 -9.73 -26.04
CA ARG A 72 -11.55 -10.20 -27.35
C ARG A 72 -11.96 -11.64 -27.63
#